data_AF-A0A3E0W4B2-F1
#
_entry.id   AF-A0A3E0W4B2-F1
#
_cell.length_a   1.000
_cell.length_b   1.000
_cell.length_c   1.000
_cell.angle_alpha   90.00
_cell.angle_beta   90.00
_cell.angle_gamma   90.00
#
_symmetry.space_group_name_H-M   'P 1'
#
loop_
_entity.id
_entity.type
_entity.pdbx_description
1 polymer ?
#
loop_
_entity_poly.entity_id
_entity_poly.type
_entity_poly.pdbx_seq_one_letter_code
_entity_poly.pdbx_strand_id
1 'polypeptide(L)'
;MTLFDFDAPGDGFEPPEPPVPRSRAAVLIRRIALIVVIAVIIGVPVGAVAWSFVYQRVEDQVEVWQYRPSPAISEMAAESGMSDEGRFYFYASAPTVENAADFQSVCGSSSDDFVLLGCYTGSSIHVFDVADARLSGIRGVTAAHEMLHAVYARLSDSDRSDLDVLLEQQYEAHKDDPDLAARMLSYATTEPGQRDNELHSIFGTEVAGLSPALEAHYAKYFTDRSKVVALNASFEAVFNQIHDQESALAAQVSAAGDAIDRESAQYSADSDTLSQDVADFNSRASAGDIVSRAEFDRQRAALEGRQADLATRYTGIQNDITAYNALRDQLEALNSQAQELGRSLDSTLQVPPTPPPAPAPVAGG
;
A
#
# COMPACT_ATOMS: atom_id res chain seq x y z
N MET A 1 -74.49 18.45 -57.35
CA MET A 1 -73.83 19.60 -58.00
C MET A 1 -72.34 19.26 -58.05
N THR A 2 -71.67 18.99 -59.17
CA THR A 2 -71.93 18.96 -60.63
C THR A 2 -70.98 17.86 -61.17
N LEU A 3 -71.47 16.79 -61.80
CA LEU A 3 -71.83 16.62 -63.22
C LEU A 3 -70.61 16.34 -64.15
N PHE A 4 -70.48 15.05 -64.53
CA PHE A 4 -69.97 14.42 -65.79
C PHE A 4 -68.50 14.69 -66.24
N ASP A 5 -67.73 13.74 -66.79
CA ASP A 5 -68.09 12.79 -67.85
C ASP A 5 -67.16 11.55 -67.92
N PHE A 6 -67.67 10.52 -68.60
CA PHE A 6 -67.11 9.19 -68.91
C PHE A 6 -65.97 9.22 -69.97
N ASP A 7 -65.03 8.26 -69.96
CA ASP A 7 -64.92 7.22 -71.00
C ASP A 7 -63.98 6.03 -70.63
N ALA A 8 -64.17 4.93 -71.37
CA ALA A 8 -63.92 3.50 -71.15
C ALA A 8 -62.46 2.96 -70.94
N PRO A 9 -62.32 1.67 -70.51
CA PRO A 9 -61.06 1.05 -70.08
C PRO A 9 -60.31 0.35 -71.22
N GLY A 10 -58.99 0.50 -71.26
CA GLY A 10 -58.09 -0.22 -72.16
C GLY A 10 -57.27 -1.26 -71.39
N ASP A 11 -57.58 -2.53 -71.61
CA ASP A 11 -56.75 -3.67 -71.22
C ASP A 11 -55.40 -3.59 -71.95
N GLY A 12 -54.31 -3.43 -71.18
CA GLY A 12 -52.93 -3.47 -71.65
C GLY A 12 -52.12 -4.39 -70.75
N PHE A 13 -52.17 -5.70 -71.04
CA PHE A 13 -51.19 -6.65 -70.51
C PHE A 13 -49.85 -6.38 -71.20
N GLU A 14 -48.98 -5.61 -70.55
CA GLU A 14 -47.57 -5.48 -70.93
C GLU A 14 -46.80 -6.73 -70.47
N PRO A 15 -46.12 -7.46 -71.37
CA PRO A 15 -45.23 -8.53 -70.95
C PRO A 15 -44.02 -7.93 -70.21
N PRO A 16 -43.45 -8.61 -69.21
CA PRO A 16 -42.26 -8.11 -68.53
C PRO A 16 -41.11 -7.95 -69.53
N GLU A 17 -40.53 -6.75 -69.59
CA GLU A 17 -39.34 -6.49 -70.39
C GLU A 17 -38.21 -7.45 -69.99
N PRO A 18 -37.44 -7.99 -70.97
CA PRO A 18 -36.31 -8.84 -70.67
C PRO A 18 -35.24 -8.05 -69.90
N PRO A 19 -34.59 -8.63 -68.88
CA PRO A 19 -33.59 -7.92 -68.11
C PRO A 19 -32.45 -7.44 -69.04
N VAL A 20 -32.22 -6.13 -69.04
CA VAL A 20 -31.14 -5.48 -69.80
C VAL A 20 -29.81 -6.17 -69.45
N PRO A 21 -29.03 -6.64 -70.44
CA PRO A 21 -27.76 -7.31 -70.17
C PRO A 21 -26.81 -6.32 -69.50
N ARG A 22 -26.59 -6.47 -68.20
CA ARG A 22 -25.58 -5.69 -67.47
C ARG A 22 -24.22 -5.95 -68.13
N SER A 23 -23.62 -4.92 -68.71
CA SER A 23 -22.33 -5.05 -69.38
C SER A 23 -21.29 -5.59 -68.39
N ARG A 24 -20.42 -6.50 -68.86
CA ARG A 24 -19.33 -7.06 -68.04
C ARG A 24 -18.47 -5.94 -67.43
N ALA A 25 -18.37 -4.80 -68.12
CA ALA A 25 -17.73 -3.58 -67.65
C ALA A 25 -18.42 -2.95 -66.42
N ALA A 26 -19.75 -2.87 -66.38
CA ALA A 26 -20.47 -2.32 -65.24
C ALA A 26 -20.33 -3.20 -63.97
N VAL A 27 -20.28 -4.52 -64.15
CA VAL A 27 -20.02 -5.46 -63.04
C VAL A 27 -18.57 -5.34 -62.54
N LEU A 28 -17.60 -5.17 -63.45
CA LEU A 28 -16.20 -4.99 -63.11
C LEU A 28 -15.95 -3.67 -62.37
N ILE A 29 -16.53 -2.55 -62.86
CA ILE A 29 -16.42 -1.22 -62.23
C ILE A 29 -17.04 -1.25 -60.83
N ARG A 30 -18.19 -1.91 -60.65
CA ARG A 30 -18.84 -2.02 -59.33
C ARG A 30 -18.03 -2.87 -58.35
N ARG A 31 -17.33 -3.90 -58.82
CA ARG A 31 -16.40 -4.71 -58.01
C ARG A 31 -15.14 -3.94 -57.63
N ILE A 32 -14.55 -3.20 -58.56
CA ILE A 32 -13.40 -2.34 -58.28
C ILE A 32 -13.78 -1.23 -57.30
N ALA A 33 -14.91 -0.56 -57.50
CA ALA A 33 -15.41 0.46 -56.58
C ALA A 33 -15.67 -0.12 -55.18
N LEU A 34 -16.25 -1.33 -55.08
CA LEU A 34 -16.44 -2.01 -53.81
C LEU A 34 -15.11 -2.35 -53.12
N ILE A 35 -14.11 -2.83 -53.87
CA ILE A 35 -12.77 -3.13 -53.33
C ILE A 35 -12.08 -1.85 -52.84
N VAL A 36 -12.16 -0.75 -53.60
CA VAL A 36 -11.61 0.55 -53.20
C VAL A 36 -12.32 1.09 -51.97
N VAL A 37 -13.65 1.01 -51.91
CA VAL A 37 -14.43 1.44 -50.73
C VAL A 37 -14.08 0.59 -49.51
N ILE A 38 -13.96 -0.74 -49.64
CA ILE A 38 -13.53 -1.62 -48.55
C ILE A 38 -12.09 -1.30 -48.12
N ALA A 39 -11.18 -1.07 -49.06
CA ALA A 39 -9.79 -0.72 -48.77
C ALA A 39 -9.68 0.64 -48.06
N VAL A 40 -10.53 1.61 -48.38
CA VAL A 40 -10.59 2.91 -47.69
C VAL A 40 -11.26 2.76 -46.32
N ILE A 41 -12.38 2.05 -46.22
CA ILE A 41 -13.12 1.84 -44.96
C ILE A 41 -12.30 1.03 -43.96
N ILE A 42 -11.47 0.08 -44.40
CA ILE A 42 -10.62 -0.71 -43.51
C ILE A 42 -9.24 -0.07 -43.35
N GLY A 43 -8.64 0.44 -44.43
CA GLY A 43 -7.29 0.97 -44.42
C GLY A 43 -7.15 2.31 -43.70
N VAL A 44 -8.15 3.19 -43.75
CA VAL A 44 -8.09 4.49 -43.06
C VAL A 44 -8.19 4.32 -41.54
N PRO A 45 -9.11 3.53 -40.96
CA PRO A 45 -9.14 3.28 -39.51
C PRO A 45 -7.90 2.55 -39.02
N VAL A 46 -7.45 1.49 -39.71
CA VAL A 46 -6.23 0.75 -39.32
C VAL A 46 -5.00 1.65 -39.40
N GLY A 47 -4.91 2.49 -40.45
CA GLY A 47 -3.84 3.48 -40.59
C GLY A 47 -3.88 4.56 -39.51
N ALA A 48 -5.07 5.04 -39.13
CA ALA A 48 -5.23 6.05 -38.07
C ALA A 48 -4.86 5.49 -36.68
N VAL A 49 -5.25 4.25 -36.38
CA VAL A 49 -4.88 3.56 -35.13
C VAL A 49 -3.37 3.36 -35.06
N ALA A 50 -2.75 2.80 -36.12
CA ALA A 50 -1.31 2.62 -36.19
C ALA A 50 -0.54 3.97 -36.11
N TRP A 51 -1.07 5.03 -36.74
CA TRP A 51 -0.49 6.36 -36.65
C TRP A 51 -0.53 6.93 -35.24
N SER A 52 -1.64 6.73 -34.50
CA SER A 52 -1.77 7.21 -33.12
C SER A 52 -0.71 6.62 -32.19
N PHE A 53 -0.42 5.32 -32.29
CA PHE A 53 0.62 4.68 -31.46
C PHE A 53 2.03 5.15 -31.82
N VAL A 54 2.31 5.28 -33.11
CA VAL A 54 3.62 5.78 -33.57
C VAL A 54 3.80 7.25 -33.15
N TYR A 55 2.72 8.04 -33.20
CA TYR A 55 2.73 9.43 -32.76
C TYR A 55 3.02 9.56 -31.26
N GLN A 56 2.30 8.82 -30.41
CA GLN A 56 2.51 8.79 -28.96
C GLN A 56 3.96 8.40 -28.60
N ARG A 57 4.48 7.33 -29.23
CA ARG A 57 5.86 6.86 -28.98
C ARG A 57 6.91 7.89 -29.42
N VAL A 58 6.64 8.67 -30.47
CA VAL A 58 7.51 9.76 -30.92
C VAL A 58 7.48 10.92 -29.92
N GLU A 59 6.31 11.31 -29.41
CA GLU A 59 6.20 12.33 -28.36
C GLU A 59 6.96 11.91 -27.11
N ASP A 60 6.74 10.69 -26.62
CA ASP A 60 7.47 10.13 -25.48
C ASP A 60 8.98 10.14 -25.73
N GLN A 61 9.44 9.79 -26.94
CA GLN A 61 10.85 9.78 -27.28
C GLN A 61 11.48 11.18 -27.26
N VAL A 62 10.72 12.19 -27.70
CA VAL A 62 11.15 13.60 -27.65
C VAL A 62 11.26 14.05 -26.19
N GLU A 63 10.30 13.69 -25.34
CA GLU A 63 10.33 14.01 -23.91
C GLU A 63 11.56 13.40 -23.24
N VAL A 64 11.81 12.09 -23.45
CA VAL A 64 12.98 11.39 -22.91
C VAL A 64 14.30 12.04 -23.35
N TRP A 65 14.39 12.57 -24.58
CA TRP A 65 15.61 13.26 -25.04
C TRP A 65 15.84 14.61 -24.37
N GLN A 66 14.77 15.27 -23.92
CA GLN A 66 14.84 16.59 -23.28
C GLN A 66 14.95 16.47 -21.76
N TYR A 67 14.42 15.38 -21.19
CA TYR A 67 14.42 15.11 -19.77
C TYR A 67 15.82 14.75 -19.26
N ARG A 68 16.20 15.31 -18.10
CA ARG A 68 17.44 14.99 -17.40
C ARG A 68 17.10 14.47 -16.00
N PRO A 69 17.18 13.15 -15.77
CA PRO A 69 16.84 12.60 -14.46
C PRO A 69 17.78 13.15 -13.39
N SER A 70 17.21 13.54 -12.25
CA SER A 70 17.99 13.81 -11.05
C SER A 70 18.62 12.50 -10.52
N PRO A 71 19.65 12.57 -9.67
CA PRO A 71 20.21 11.37 -9.04
C PRO A 71 19.14 10.51 -8.36
N ALA A 72 18.24 11.12 -7.59
CA ALA A 72 17.15 10.42 -6.89
C ALA A 72 16.23 9.68 -7.87
N ILE A 73 15.83 10.32 -8.98
CA ILE A 73 15.00 9.70 -10.02
C ILE A 73 15.73 8.52 -10.68
N SER A 74 17.01 8.69 -11.00
CA SER A 74 17.80 7.62 -11.62
C SER A 74 18.02 6.43 -10.67
N GLU A 75 18.13 6.70 -9.37
CA GLU A 75 18.26 5.69 -8.32
C GLU A 75 16.97 4.90 -8.15
N MET A 76 15.81 5.55 -8.04
CA MET A 76 14.51 4.88 -7.98
C MET A 76 14.30 3.90 -9.14
N ALA A 77 14.66 4.31 -10.36
CA ALA A 77 14.56 3.46 -11.54
C ALA A 77 15.55 2.28 -11.52
N ALA A 78 16.72 2.44 -10.91
CA ALA A 78 17.72 1.40 -10.80
C ALA A 78 17.40 0.39 -9.70
N GLU A 79 17.00 0.85 -8.51
CA GLU A 79 16.71 0.01 -7.35
C GLU A 79 15.47 -0.86 -7.57
N SER A 80 14.42 -0.30 -8.19
CA SER A 80 13.20 -1.01 -8.55
C SER A 80 13.39 -2.04 -9.67
N GLY A 81 14.57 -2.06 -10.31
CA GLY A 81 14.89 -3.03 -11.35
C GLY A 81 14.23 -2.74 -12.70
N MET A 82 13.83 -1.49 -12.97
CA MET A 82 13.28 -1.12 -14.28
C MET A 82 14.23 -1.51 -15.41
N SER A 83 13.67 -2.06 -16.49
CA SER A 83 14.37 -2.28 -17.76
C SER A 83 14.59 -0.94 -18.47
N ASP A 84 15.28 -0.97 -19.61
CA ASP A 84 15.39 0.21 -20.47
C ASP A 84 14.01 0.71 -20.97
N GLU A 85 13.07 -0.21 -21.19
CA GLU A 85 11.70 0.14 -21.58
C GLU A 85 10.90 0.71 -20.41
N GLY A 86 11.05 0.15 -19.19
CA GLY A 86 10.45 0.74 -17.99
C GLY A 86 10.98 2.15 -17.71
N ARG A 87 12.31 2.34 -17.83
CA ARG A 87 12.96 3.66 -17.73
C ARG A 87 12.49 4.62 -18.79
N PHE A 88 12.28 4.15 -20.02
CA PHE A 88 11.73 4.97 -21.09
C PHE A 88 10.38 5.56 -20.67
N TYR A 89 9.42 4.73 -20.23
CA TYR A 89 8.11 5.22 -19.82
C TYR A 89 8.17 6.08 -18.56
N PHE A 90 9.04 5.72 -17.61
CA PHE A 90 9.25 6.54 -16.43
C PHE A 90 9.73 7.95 -16.81
N TYR A 91 10.78 8.06 -17.64
CA TYR A 91 11.34 9.37 -18.04
C TYR A 91 10.48 10.13 -19.06
N ALA A 92 9.73 9.42 -19.91
CA ALA A 92 8.73 10.03 -20.79
C ALA A 92 7.59 10.70 -20.00
N SER A 93 7.44 10.33 -18.72
CA SER A 93 6.52 10.97 -17.78
C SER A 93 7.20 11.96 -16.84
N ALA A 94 8.35 12.51 -17.24
CA ALA A 94 9.05 13.64 -16.62
C ALA A 94 8.99 13.66 -15.07
N PRO A 95 9.46 12.61 -14.38
CA PRO A 95 9.14 12.39 -12.99
C PRO A 95 9.81 13.42 -12.09
N THR A 96 9.14 13.79 -11.00
CA THR A 96 9.67 14.71 -9.99
C THR A 96 9.58 14.12 -8.58
N VAL A 97 10.43 14.62 -7.69
CA VAL A 97 10.37 14.33 -6.25
C VAL A 97 9.88 15.59 -5.56
N GLU A 98 8.74 15.49 -4.91
CA GLU A 98 8.00 16.64 -4.38
C GLU A 98 8.01 16.63 -2.85
N ASN A 99 8.15 17.81 -2.26
CA ASN A 99 7.86 17.98 -0.84
C ASN A 99 6.34 17.88 -0.58
N ALA A 100 5.93 17.85 0.69
CA ALA A 100 4.54 17.68 1.10
C ALA A 100 3.58 18.72 0.47
N ALA A 101 3.98 20.00 0.44
CA ALA A 101 3.12 21.06 -0.06
C ALA A 101 2.94 20.98 -1.58
N ASP A 102 4.03 20.77 -2.32
CA ASP A 102 3.99 20.66 -3.78
C ASP A 102 3.26 19.38 -4.20
N PHE A 103 3.52 18.25 -3.52
CA PHE A 103 2.85 16.97 -3.77
C PHE A 103 1.33 17.09 -3.59
N GLN A 104 0.86 17.63 -2.46
CA GLN A 104 -0.57 17.81 -2.22
C GLN A 104 -1.25 18.69 -3.26
N SER A 105 -0.55 19.71 -3.77
CA SER A 105 -1.11 20.63 -4.75
C SER A 105 -1.37 19.97 -6.11
N VAL A 106 -0.65 18.89 -6.42
CA VAL A 106 -0.72 18.19 -7.71
C VAL A 106 -1.48 16.87 -7.60
N CYS A 107 -1.15 16.03 -6.63
CA CYS A 107 -1.69 14.69 -6.46
C CYS A 107 -2.92 14.64 -5.53
N GLY A 108 -3.17 15.70 -4.76
CA GLY A 108 -4.16 15.69 -3.68
C GLY A 108 -3.59 15.12 -2.38
N SER A 109 -4.48 14.91 -1.41
CA SER A 109 -4.11 14.50 -0.04
C SER A 109 -4.43 13.03 0.23
N SER A 110 -3.58 12.39 1.04
CA SER A 110 -3.88 11.12 1.70
C SER A 110 -5.18 11.18 2.53
N SER A 111 -5.76 10.02 2.82
CA SER A 111 -6.89 9.87 3.75
C SER A 111 -6.49 8.90 4.88
N ASP A 112 -7.28 8.85 5.96
CA ASP A 112 -7.00 7.95 7.10
C ASP A 112 -6.87 6.47 6.69
N ASP A 113 -7.53 6.07 5.59
CA ASP A 113 -7.55 4.70 5.07
C ASP A 113 -6.57 4.46 3.90
N PHE A 114 -5.87 5.49 3.41
CA PHE A 114 -4.99 5.38 2.23
C PHE A 114 -3.87 6.43 2.23
N VAL A 115 -2.62 5.95 2.20
CA VAL A 115 -1.43 6.79 2.10
C VAL A 115 -1.04 6.95 0.63
N LEU A 116 -1.23 8.17 0.09
CA LEU A 116 -0.85 8.52 -1.27
C LEU A 116 0.61 9.01 -1.29
N LEU A 117 1.50 8.23 -1.91
CA LEU A 117 2.94 8.51 -1.99
C LEU A 117 3.41 8.88 -3.40
N GLY A 118 2.59 8.63 -4.41
CA GLY A 118 2.86 8.97 -5.80
C GLY A 118 1.58 9.28 -6.54
N CYS A 119 1.69 9.94 -7.69
CA CYS A 119 0.60 9.94 -8.66
C CYS A 119 1.12 10.10 -10.09
N TYR A 120 0.39 9.49 -11.03
CA TYR A 120 0.48 9.77 -12.46
C TYR A 120 -0.69 10.65 -12.92
N THR A 121 -0.39 11.85 -13.41
CA THR A 121 -1.39 12.86 -13.80
C THR A 121 -1.95 12.67 -15.22
N GLY A 122 -1.63 11.54 -15.86
CA GLY A 122 -1.89 11.31 -17.29
C GLY A 122 -0.77 11.82 -18.21
N SER A 123 0.16 12.62 -17.71
CA SER A 123 1.38 13.02 -18.42
C SER A 123 2.63 12.94 -17.56
N SER A 124 2.56 13.38 -16.30
CA SER A 124 3.72 13.46 -15.40
C SER A 124 3.57 12.55 -14.19
N ILE A 125 4.71 12.08 -13.67
CA ILE A 125 4.79 11.31 -12.43
C ILE A 125 5.33 12.20 -11.31
N HIS A 126 4.70 12.18 -10.16
CA HIS A 126 5.14 12.90 -8.96
C HIS A 126 5.32 11.89 -7.83
N VAL A 127 6.47 11.92 -7.16
CA VAL A 127 6.79 11.02 -6.04
C VAL A 127 7.02 11.86 -4.79
N PHE A 128 6.36 11.51 -3.69
CA PHE A 128 6.51 12.19 -2.41
C PHE A 128 7.89 11.93 -1.79
N ASP A 129 8.52 12.99 -1.26
CA ASP A 129 9.84 12.96 -0.63
C ASP A 129 9.81 12.36 0.78
N VAL A 130 9.69 11.02 0.87
CA VAL A 130 9.74 10.30 2.16
C VAL A 130 11.16 10.27 2.71
N ALA A 131 11.51 11.22 3.59
CA ALA A 131 12.88 11.43 4.08
C ALA A 131 13.39 10.40 5.11
N ASP A 132 12.50 9.61 5.71
CA ASP A 132 12.88 8.65 6.75
C ASP A 132 13.67 7.47 6.15
N ALA A 133 14.93 7.33 6.57
CA ALA A 133 15.83 6.29 6.08
C ALA A 133 15.37 4.86 6.44
N ARG A 134 14.50 4.69 7.45
CA ARG A 134 13.90 3.38 7.79
C ARG A 134 12.97 2.90 6.68
N LEU A 135 12.40 3.82 5.91
CA LEU A 135 11.51 3.55 4.78
C LEU A 135 12.27 3.60 3.44
N SER A 136 13.59 3.41 3.47
CA SER A 136 14.41 3.35 2.26
C SER A 136 13.85 2.30 1.30
N GLY A 137 13.61 2.70 0.05
CA GLY A 137 13.05 1.83 -0.98
C GLY A 137 11.57 2.10 -1.31
N ILE A 138 10.80 2.74 -0.42
CA ILE A 138 9.38 3.04 -0.73
C ILE A 138 9.25 3.92 -1.96
N ARG A 139 10.17 4.89 -2.14
CA ARG A 139 10.19 5.76 -3.31
C ARG A 139 10.44 4.99 -4.61
N GLY A 140 11.28 3.95 -4.57
CA GLY A 140 11.50 3.05 -5.71
C GLY A 140 10.26 2.23 -6.05
N VAL A 141 9.55 1.72 -5.03
CA VAL A 141 8.27 1.01 -5.21
C VAL A 141 7.22 1.95 -5.81
N THR A 142 7.04 3.13 -5.23
CA THR A 142 6.13 4.16 -5.73
C THR A 142 6.49 4.57 -7.16
N ALA A 143 7.76 4.86 -7.46
CA ALA A 143 8.17 5.22 -8.82
C ALA A 143 7.86 4.12 -9.85
N ALA A 144 8.06 2.85 -9.47
CA ALA A 144 7.70 1.71 -10.31
C ALA A 144 6.18 1.57 -10.48
N HIS A 145 5.41 1.82 -9.42
CA HIS A 145 3.95 1.79 -9.43
C HIS A 145 3.41 2.87 -10.39
N GLU A 146 3.85 4.11 -10.23
CA GLU A 146 3.43 5.23 -11.10
C GLU A 146 3.89 5.04 -12.55
N MET A 147 5.07 4.43 -12.77
CA MET A 147 5.52 4.06 -14.11
C MET A 147 4.57 3.05 -14.77
N LEU A 148 4.01 2.12 -14.01
CA LEU A 148 3.06 1.15 -14.55
C LEU A 148 1.72 1.78 -14.93
N HIS A 149 1.24 2.80 -14.20
CA HIS A 149 0.11 3.61 -14.67
C HIS A 149 0.41 4.32 -16.00
N ALA A 150 1.62 4.88 -16.13
CA ALA A 150 2.08 5.49 -17.38
C ALA A 150 2.14 4.49 -18.54
N VAL A 151 2.54 3.24 -18.26
CA VAL A 151 2.50 2.13 -19.24
C VAL A 151 1.06 1.78 -19.60
N TYR A 152 0.21 1.55 -18.60
CA TYR A 152 -1.18 1.13 -18.78
C TYR A 152 -1.96 2.14 -19.62
N ALA A 153 -1.77 3.43 -19.34
CA ALA A 153 -2.37 4.53 -20.10
C ALA A 153 -2.01 4.51 -21.59
N ARG A 154 -0.84 3.97 -21.95
CA ARG A 154 -0.33 3.89 -23.33
C ARG A 154 -0.64 2.58 -24.04
N LEU A 155 -1.26 1.60 -23.36
CA LEU A 155 -1.75 0.37 -23.99
C LEU A 155 -2.90 0.67 -24.94
N SER A 156 -2.97 -0.11 -26.03
CA SER A 156 -4.14 -0.13 -26.91
C SER A 156 -5.36 -0.68 -26.19
N ASP A 157 -6.56 -0.31 -26.64
CA ASP A 157 -7.80 -0.83 -26.05
C ASP A 157 -7.86 -2.37 -26.09
N SER A 158 -7.32 -2.99 -27.14
CA SER A 158 -7.26 -4.46 -27.23
C SER A 158 -6.24 -5.06 -26.28
N ASP A 159 -5.03 -4.49 -26.20
CA ASP A 159 -4.00 -5.01 -25.29
C ASP A 159 -4.43 -4.84 -23.83
N ARG A 160 -5.12 -3.74 -23.53
CA ARG A 160 -5.70 -3.47 -22.21
C ARG A 160 -6.78 -4.49 -21.89
N SER A 161 -7.77 -4.67 -22.76
CA SER A 161 -8.84 -5.66 -22.55
C SER A 161 -8.30 -7.08 -22.36
N ASP A 162 -7.24 -7.48 -23.08
CA ASP A 162 -6.61 -8.78 -22.91
C ASP A 162 -5.85 -8.88 -21.58
N LEU A 163 -5.18 -7.81 -21.16
CA LEU A 163 -4.48 -7.72 -19.89
C LEU A 163 -5.44 -7.74 -18.69
N ASP A 164 -6.54 -7.01 -18.74
CA ASP A 164 -7.54 -6.89 -17.66
C ASP A 164 -8.10 -8.27 -17.28
N VAL A 165 -8.32 -9.14 -18.29
CA VAL A 165 -8.74 -10.53 -18.06
C VAL A 165 -7.70 -11.29 -17.24
N LEU A 166 -6.40 -11.08 -17.48
CA LEU A 166 -5.33 -11.73 -16.72
C LEU A 166 -5.22 -11.15 -15.30
N LEU A 167 -5.41 -9.85 -15.15
CA LEU A 167 -5.38 -9.17 -13.85
C LEU A 167 -6.52 -9.66 -12.95
N GLU A 168 -7.75 -9.70 -13.45
CA GLU A 168 -8.89 -10.19 -12.66
C GLU A 168 -8.77 -11.68 -12.31
N GLN A 169 -8.21 -12.50 -13.22
CA GLN A 169 -7.91 -13.90 -12.90
C GLN A 169 -6.89 -14.04 -11.77
N GLN A 170 -5.84 -13.19 -11.77
CA GLN A 170 -4.88 -13.15 -10.68
C GLN A 170 -5.53 -12.66 -9.39
N TYR A 171 -6.35 -11.61 -9.44
CA TYR A 171 -7.07 -11.10 -8.28
C TYR A 171 -7.98 -12.17 -7.65
N GLU A 172 -8.71 -12.94 -8.45
CA GLU A 172 -9.55 -14.02 -7.93
C GLU A 172 -8.76 -15.09 -7.15
N ALA A 173 -7.47 -15.27 -7.44
CA ALA A 173 -6.59 -16.15 -6.69
C ALA A 173 -6.04 -15.53 -5.38
N HIS A 174 -6.11 -14.20 -5.23
CA HIS A 174 -5.56 -13.44 -4.10
C HIS A 174 -6.60 -12.68 -3.27
N LYS A 175 -7.88 -12.66 -3.68
CA LYS A 175 -8.95 -11.88 -3.03
C LYS A 175 -9.23 -12.23 -1.55
N ASP A 176 -8.73 -13.37 -1.08
CA ASP A 176 -8.86 -13.77 0.33
C ASP A 176 -7.82 -13.07 1.22
N ASP A 177 -6.85 -12.36 0.62
CA ASP A 177 -5.99 -11.40 1.31
C ASP A 177 -6.84 -10.17 1.74
N PRO A 178 -7.03 -9.96 3.05
CA PRO A 178 -7.88 -8.89 3.55
C PRO A 178 -7.32 -7.50 3.23
N ASP A 179 -6.00 -7.34 3.15
CA ASP A 179 -5.37 -6.04 2.92
C ASP A 179 -5.52 -5.62 1.46
N LEU A 180 -5.29 -6.55 0.53
CA LEU A 180 -5.57 -6.34 -0.89
C LEU A 180 -7.06 -6.07 -1.14
N ALA A 181 -7.95 -6.84 -0.51
CA ALA A 181 -9.39 -6.65 -0.66
C ALA A 181 -9.86 -5.29 -0.13
N ALA A 182 -9.34 -4.85 1.03
CA ALA A 182 -9.64 -3.55 1.62
C ALA A 182 -9.14 -2.41 0.73
N ARG A 183 -7.90 -2.51 0.22
CA ARG A 183 -7.33 -1.52 -0.70
C ARG A 183 -8.15 -1.41 -1.99
N MET A 184 -8.58 -2.54 -2.56
CA MET A 184 -9.43 -2.49 -3.76
C MET A 184 -10.82 -1.92 -3.51
N LEU A 185 -11.38 -2.08 -2.30
CA LEU A 185 -12.63 -1.43 -1.91
C LEU A 185 -12.46 0.09 -1.77
N SER A 186 -11.32 0.54 -1.24
CA SER A 186 -10.97 1.97 -1.18
C SER A 186 -10.91 2.57 -2.58
N TYR A 187 -10.15 1.97 -3.49
CA TYR A 187 -10.06 2.42 -4.89
C TYR A 187 -11.40 2.44 -5.62
N ALA A 188 -12.28 1.46 -5.37
CA ALA A 188 -13.62 1.47 -5.96
C ALA A 188 -14.44 2.72 -5.57
N THR A 189 -14.11 3.35 -4.44
CA THR A 189 -14.76 4.57 -3.94
C THR A 189 -14.02 5.83 -4.40
N THR A 190 -12.69 5.85 -4.31
CA THR A 190 -11.87 7.03 -4.60
C THR A 190 -11.59 7.22 -6.08
N GLU A 191 -11.49 6.12 -6.85
CA GLU A 191 -11.09 6.11 -8.25
C GLU A 191 -11.99 5.22 -9.14
N PRO A 192 -13.28 5.60 -9.31
CA PRO A 192 -14.21 4.79 -10.08
C PRO A 192 -13.72 4.53 -11.51
N GLY A 193 -13.61 3.24 -11.87
CA GLY A 193 -13.18 2.80 -13.20
C GLY A 193 -11.66 2.58 -13.35
N GLN A 194 -10.86 2.79 -12.30
CA GLN A 194 -9.41 2.55 -12.33
C GLN A 194 -8.99 1.17 -11.81
N ARG A 195 -9.94 0.30 -11.44
CA ARG A 195 -9.66 -0.99 -10.79
C ARG A 195 -8.54 -1.80 -11.46
N ASP A 196 -8.64 -2.05 -12.77
CA ASP A 196 -7.64 -2.86 -13.48
C ASP A 196 -6.30 -2.12 -13.65
N ASN A 197 -6.32 -0.79 -13.75
CA ASN A 197 -5.12 0.04 -13.75
C ASN A 197 -4.38 -0.08 -12.40
N GLU A 198 -5.11 -0.06 -11.27
CA GLU A 198 -4.54 -0.29 -9.94
C GLU A 198 -4.00 -1.71 -9.78
N LEU A 199 -4.77 -2.73 -10.19
CA LEU A 199 -4.30 -4.12 -10.17
C LEU A 199 -3.04 -4.31 -11.01
N HIS A 200 -2.94 -3.63 -12.15
CA HIS A 200 -1.76 -3.66 -13.00
C HIS A 200 -0.52 -3.14 -12.25
N SER A 201 -0.63 -2.01 -11.57
CA SER A 201 0.48 -1.46 -10.80
C SER A 201 0.80 -2.30 -9.56
N ILE A 202 -0.20 -2.70 -8.77
CA ILE A 202 -0.05 -3.53 -7.56
C ILE A 202 0.62 -4.87 -7.87
N PHE A 203 0.14 -5.62 -8.85
CA PHE A 203 0.75 -6.90 -9.19
C PHE A 203 2.14 -6.74 -9.77
N GLY A 204 2.41 -5.64 -10.46
CA GLY A 204 3.75 -5.33 -10.96
C GLY A 204 4.76 -5.12 -9.84
N THR A 205 4.37 -4.46 -8.75
CA THR A 205 5.30 -3.98 -7.72
C THR A 205 5.27 -4.71 -6.38
N GLU A 206 4.15 -5.32 -5.99
CA GLU A 206 3.92 -5.73 -4.60
C GLU A 206 3.73 -7.25 -4.46
N VAL A 207 3.08 -7.89 -5.44
CA VAL A 207 2.71 -9.32 -5.33
C VAL A 207 3.78 -10.24 -5.93
N ALA A 208 4.28 -11.17 -5.12
CA ALA A 208 5.15 -12.26 -5.56
C ALA A 208 4.34 -13.40 -6.21
N GLY A 209 4.93 -14.08 -7.19
CA GLY A 209 4.35 -15.31 -7.76
C GLY A 209 3.13 -15.09 -8.64
N LEU A 210 3.29 -14.34 -9.74
CA LEU A 210 2.21 -14.13 -10.70
C LEU A 210 2.09 -15.31 -11.67
N SER A 211 0.97 -15.36 -12.40
CA SER A 211 0.83 -16.26 -13.53
C SER A 211 1.94 -16.03 -14.58
N PRO A 212 2.36 -17.06 -15.33
CA PRO A 212 3.40 -16.90 -16.36
C PRO A 212 3.09 -15.83 -17.41
N ALA A 213 1.80 -15.61 -17.72
CA ALA A 213 1.38 -14.59 -18.67
C ALA A 213 1.60 -13.17 -18.13
N LEU A 214 1.28 -12.94 -16.85
CA LEU A 214 1.55 -11.66 -16.19
C LEU A 214 3.06 -11.42 -16.00
N GLU A 215 3.83 -12.44 -15.60
CA GLU A 215 5.30 -12.30 -15.53
C GLU A 215 5.90 -11.93 -16.90
N ALA A 216 5.41 -12.54 -17.99
CA ALA A 216 5.84 -12.19 -19.34
C ALA A 216 5.47 -10.75 -19.74
N HIS A 217 4.34 -10.23 -19.24
CA HIS A 217 3.97 -8.83 -19.43
C HIS A 217 4.93 -7.88 -18.70
N TYR A 218 5.15 -8.11 -17.40
CA TYR A 218 6.02 -7.24 -16.60
C TYR A 218 7.51 -7.33 -16.96
N ALA A 219 7.97 -8.46 -17.51
CA ALA A 219 9.35 -8.62 -17.99
C ALA A 219 9.74 -7.64 -19.11
N LYS A 220 8.78 -6.96 -19.74
CA LYS A 220 9.06 -5.85 -20.66
C LYS A 220 9.61 -4.64 -19.91
N TYR A 221 9.07 -4.34 -18.72
CA TYR A 221 9.30 -3.10 -17.98
C TYR A 221 10.28 -3.27 -16.81
N PHE A 222 10.53 -4.50 -16.38
CA PHE A 222 11.52 -4.83 -15.35
C PHE A 222 12.55 -5.82 -15.88
N THR A 223 13.83 -5.54 -15.64
CA THR A 223 14.89 -6.54 -15.87
C THR A 223 14.82 -7.64 -14.83
N ASP A 224 14.40 -7.28 -13.61
CA ASP A 224 14.20 -8.18 -12.49
C ASP A 224 13.10 -7.62 -11.58
N ARG A 225 11.85 -8.06 -11.79
CA ARG A 225 10.68 -7.63 -11.02
C ARG A 225 10.79 -8.00 -9.54
N SER A 226 11.56 -9.05 -9.20
CA SER A 226 11.72 -9.48 -7.81
C SER A 226 12.37 -8.41 -6.93
N LYS A 227 13.11 -7.45 -7.53
CA LYS A 227 13.69 -6.31 -6.81
C LYS A 227 12.63 -5.38 -6.24
N VAL A 228 11.68 -4.92 -7.06
CA VAL A 228 10.62 -4.03 -6.58
C VAL A 228 9.72 -4.71 -5.57
N VAL A 229 9.42 -6.01 -5.78
CA VAL A 229 8.67 -6.81 -4.80
C VAL A 229 9.42 -6.94 -3.48
N ALA A 230 10.74 -7.16 -3.51
CA ALA A 230 11.56 -7.23 -2.31
C ALA A 230 11.67 -5.87 -1.59
N LEU A 231 11.69 -4.76 -2.33
CA LEU A 231 11.62 -3.42 -1.75
C LEU A 231 10.28 -3.20 -1.02
N ASN A 232 9.16 -3.59 -1.64
CA ASN A 232 7.84 -3.51 -1.01
C ASN A 232 7.77 -4.36 0.27
N ALA A 233 8.20 -5.62 0.19
CA ALA A 233 8.22 -6.50 1.36
C ALA A 233 9.11 -5.98 2.49
N SER A 234 10.23 -5.32 2.15
CA SER A 234 11.11 -4.70 3.15
C SER A 234 10.46 -3.50 3.84
N PHE A 235 9.70 -2.71 3.09
CA PHE A 235 8.91 -1.60 3.62
C PHE A 235 7.80 -2.08 4.56
N GLU A 236 7.00 -3.06 4.13
CA GLU A 236 5.94 -3.67 4.97
C GLU A 236 6.49 -4.30 6.25
N ALA A 237 7.67 -4.95 6.16
CA ALA A 237 8.31 -5.58 7.30
C ALA A 237 8.63 -4.59 8.44
N VAL A 238 8.89 -3.30 8.13
CA VAL A 238 9.13 -2.28 9.16
C VAL A 238 7.89 -2.09 10.04
N PHE A 239 6.71 -1.96 9.43
CA PHE A 239 5.45 -1.75 10.15
C PHE A 239 5.00 -3.03 10.86
N ASN A 240 5.11 -4.19 10.20
CA ASN A 240 4.76 -5.47 10.80
C ASN A 240 5.61 -5.77 12.03
N GLN A 241 6.92 -5.48 11.97
CA GLN A 241 7.81 -5.68 13.12
C GLN A 241 7.42 -4.77 14.31
N ILE A 242 7.05 -3.52 14.05
CA ILE A 242 6.58 -2.61 15.10
C ILE A 242 5.29 -3.15 15.72
N HIS A 243 4.31 -3.54 14.90
CA HIS A 243 3.04 -4.07 15.37
C HIS A 243 3.19 -5.35 16.19
N ASP A 244 4.04 -6.28 15.75
CA ASP A 244 4.34 -7.51 16.47
C ASP A 244 5.00 -7.23 17.83
N GLN A 245 5.92 -6.26 17.87
CA GLN A 245 6.59 -5.85 19.10
C GLN A 245 5.62 -5.15 20.07
N GLU A 246 4.72 -4.29 19.58
CA GLU A 246 3.68 -3.65 20.38
C GLU A 246 2.76 -4.70 20.99
N SER A 247 2.29 -5.65 20.19
CA SER A 247 1.43 -6.75 20.62
C SER A 247 2.11 -7.63 21.68
N ALA A 248 3.39 -7.97 21.47
CA ALA A 248 4.16 -8.76 22.41
C ALA A 248 4.43 -8.01 23.73
N LEU A 249 4.73 -6.71 23.68
CA LEU A 249 4.92 -5.89 24.88
C LEU A 249 3.61 -5.69 25.64
N ALA A 250 2.50 -5.42 24.95
CA ALA A 250 1.19 -5.29 25.58
C ALA A 250 0.80 -6.58 26.33
N ALA A 251 1.03 -7.74 25.74
CA ALA A 251 0.81 -9.03 26.40
C ALA A 251 1.71 -9.21 27.65
N GLN A 252 2.98 -8.81 27.57
CA GLN A 252 3.90 -8.86 28.71
C GLN A 252 3.49 -7.89 29.85
N VAL A 253 3.10 -6.66 29.51
CA VAL A 253 2.57 -5.68 30.48
C VAL A 253 1.35 -6.25 31.19
N SER A 254 0.39 -6.80 30.44
CA SER A 254 -0.81 -7.41 31.03
C SER A 254 -0.45 -8.57 31.97
N ALA A 255 0.39 -9.51 31.52
CA ALA A 255 0.79 -10.66 32.32
C ALA A 255 1.57 -10.27 33.59
N ALA A 256 2.44 -9.26 33.50
CA ALA A 256 3.17 -8.73 34.65
C ALA A 256 2.24 -8.03 35.65
N GLY A 257 1.25 -7.26 35.17
CA GLY A 257 0.21 -6.68 36.02
C GLY A 257 -0.56 -7.74 36.80
N ASP A 258 -1.05 -8.78 36.11
CA ASP A 258 -1.78 -9.90 36.74
C ASP A 258 -0.93 -10.66 37.78
N ALA A 259 0.38 -10.79 37.54
CA ALA A 259 1.30 -11.43 38.47
C ALA A 259 1.53 -10.58 39.73
N ILE A 260 1.74 -9.26 39.57
CA ILE A 260 1.90 -8.31 40.68
C ILE A 260 0.64 -8.29 41.54
N ASP A 261 -0.55 -8.25 40.93
CA ASP A 261 -1.82 -8.24 41.65
C ASP A 261 -1.99 -9.51 42.49
N ARG A 262 -1.67 -10.67 41.90
CA ARG A 262 -1.73 -11.96 42.60
C ARG A 262 -0.76 -12.05 43.76
N GLU A 263 0.51 -11.68 43.56
CA GLU A 263 1.53 -11.76 44.61
C GLU A 263 1.26 -10.71 45.71
N SER A 264 0.75 -9.53 45.36
CA SER A 264 0.35 -8.50 46.33
C SER A 264 -0.84 -8.93 47.19
N ALA A 265 -1.82 -9.62 46.60
CA ALA A 265 -2.94 -10.20 47.33
C ALA A 265 -2.46 -11.32 48.28
N GLN A 266 -1.57 -12.20 47.82
CA GLN A 266 -1.00 -13.26 48.64
C GLN A 266 -0.16 -12.69 49.80
N TYR A 267 0.71 -11.72 49.52
CA TYR A 267 1.50 -11.00 50.52
C TYR A 267 0.61 -10.39 51.61
N SER A 268 -0.50 -9.75 51.21
CA SER A 268 -1.44 -9.12 52.14
C SER A 268 -2.10 -10.17 53.04
N ALA A 269 -2.58 -11.28 52.46
CA ALA A 269 -3.18 -12.38 53.22
C ALA A 269 -2.19 -13.05 54.19
N ASP A 270 -0.95 -13.27 53.76
CA ASP A 270 0.10 -13.87 54.57
C ASP A 270 0.55 -12.92 55.71
N SER A 271 0.57 -11.61 55.45
CA SER A 271 0.85 -10.57 56.45
C SER A 271 -0.25 -10.49 57.52
N ASP A 272 -1.52 -10.57 57.13
CA ASP A 272 -2.65 -10.61 58.06
C ASP A 272 -2.61 -11.87 58.92
N THR A 273 -2.33 -13.02 58.30
CA THR A 273 -2.19 -14.30 59.00
C THR A 273 -1.02 -14.28 59.98
N LEU A 274 0.15 -13.76 59.58
CA LEU A 274 1.29 -13.61 60.49
C LEU A 274 0.95 -12.70 61.67
N SER A 275 0.24 -11.60 61.43
CA SER A 275 -0.17 -10.67 62.48
C SER A 275 -1.08 -11.32 63.52
N GLN A 276 -2.02 -12.16 63.07
CA GLN A 276 -2.89 -12.95 63.95
C GLN A 276 -2.10 -13.98 64.75
N ASP A 277 -1.18 -14.71 64.10
CA ASP A 277 -0.36 -15.73 64.76
C ASP A 277 0.61 -15.13 65.79
N VAL A 278 1.15 -13.95 65.52
CA VAL A 278 1.98 -13.21 66.50
C VAL A 278 1.14 -12.78 67.70
N ALA A 279 -0.09 -12.31 67.49
CA ALA A 279 -0.99 -11.93 68.58
C ALA A 279 -1.37 -13.14 69.45
N ASP A 280 -1.70 -14.28 68.82
CA ASP A 280 -1.99 -15.53 69.52
C ASP A 280 -0.76 -16.05 70.31
N PHE A 281 0.42 -16.07 69.69
CA PHE A 281 1.67 -16.43 70.36
C PHE A 281 1.92 -15.57 71.60
N ASN A 282 1.78 -14.24 71.49
CA ASN A 282 1.96 -13.32 72.60
C ASN A 282 0.94 -13.53 73.73
N SER A 283 -0.31 -13.85 73.38
CA SER A 283 -1.37 -14.13 74.35
C SER A 283 -1.09 -15.42 75.13
N ARG A 284 -0.77 -16.53 74.43
CA ARG A 284 -0.40 -17.82 75.05
C ARG A 284 0.85 -17.72 75.90
N ALA A 285 1.86 -16.97 75.44
CA ALA A 285 3.06 -16.71 76.22
C ALA A 285 2.76 -15.96 77.54
N SER A 286 1.85 -14.98 77.48
CA SER A 286 1.45 -14.17 78.66
C SER A 286 0.55 -14.94 79.63
N ALA A 287 -0.26 -15.88 79.13
CA ALA A 287 -1.12 -16.75 79.91
C ALA A 287 -0.35 -17.89 80.62
N GLY A 288 0.91 -18.14 80.22
CA GLY A 288 1.73 -19.23 80.74
C GLY A 288 1.50 -20.58 80.05
N ASP A 289 0.80 -20.59 78.92
CA ASP A 289 0.51 -21.80 78.13
C ASP A 289 1.78 -22.38 77.45
N ILE A 290 2.81 -21.55 77.27
CA ILE A 290 4.12 -21.94 76.75
C ILE A 290 5.04 -22.30 77.92
N VAL A 291 5.07 -23.58 78.27
CA VAL A 291 5.67 -24.09 79.53
C VAL A 291 7.20 -24.11 79.53
N SER A 292 7.86 -24.20 78.36
CA SER A 292 9.31 -24.34 78.28
C SER A 292 9.96 -23.27 77.42
N ARG A 293 11.18 -22.86 77.81
CA ARG A 293 11.99 -21.91 77.04
C ARG A 293 12.28 -22.40 75.62
N ALA A 294 12.56 -23.69 75.48
CA ALA A 294 12.81 -24.30 74.18
C ALA A 294 11.59 -24.23 73.24
N GLU A 295 10.37 -24.36 73.76
CA GLU A 295 9.15 -24.20 72.96
C GLU A 295 8.93 -22.74 72.56
N PHE A 296 9.14 -21.81 73.50
CA PHE A 296 9.06 -20.37 73.21
C PHE A 296 10.02 -19.97 72.09
N ASP A 297 11.29 -20.35 72.20
CA ASP A 297 12.31 -19.98 71.21
C ASP A 297 12.03 -20.62 69.84
N ARG A 298 11.49 -21.84 69.79
CA ARG A 298 11.08 -22.50 68.53
C ARG A 298 9.92 -21.78 67.83
N GLN A 299 8.83 -21.50 68.55
CA GLN A 299 7.66 -20.82 67.97
C GLN A 299 8.02 -19.41 67.52
N ARG A 300 8.80 -18.68 68.33
CA ARG A 300 9.32 -17.36 67.97
C ARG A 300 10.15 -17.42 66.67
N ALA A 301 11.10 -18.36 66.58
CA ALA A 301 11.93 -18.50 65.39
C ALA A 301 11.11 -18.81 64.12
N ALA A 302 10.01 -19.57 64.24
CA ALA A 302 9.11 -19.83 63.11
C ALA A 302 8.37 -18.57 62.63
N LEU A 303 7.93 -17.71 63.56
CA LEU A 303 7.31 -16.42 63.23
C LEU A 303 8.33 -15.45 62.61
N GLU A 304 9.54 -15.39 63.16
CA GLU A 304 10.64 -14.58 62.60
C GLU A 304 11.03 -15.06 61.19
N GLY A 305 11.03 -16.37 60.93
CA GLY A 305 11.23 -16.94 59.60
C GLY A 305 10.18 -16.47 58.60
N ARG A 306 8.90 -16.53 58.95
CA ARG A 306 7.80 -16.04 58.11
C ARG A 306 7.87 -14.52 57.86
N GLN A 307 8.32 -13.75 58.85
CA GLN A 307 8.54 -12.32 58.68
C GLN A 307 9.65 -12.05 57.64
N ALA A 308 10.74 -12.82 57.67
CA ALA A 308 11.82 -12.72 56.70
C ALA A 308 11.36 -13.13 55.28
N ASP A 309 10.52 -14.17 55.18
CA ASP A 309 9.93 -14.59 53.91
C ASP A 309 9.03 -13.49 53.31
N LEU A 310 8.18 -12.86 54.14
CA LEU A 310 7.35 -11.72 53.71
C LEU A 310 8.19 -10.53 53.27
N ALA A 311 9.27 -10.20 53.99
CA ALA A 311 10.18 -9.14 53.58
C ALA A 311 10.82 -9.43 52.21
N THR A 312 11.21 -10.68 51.97
CA THR A 312 11.76 -11.13 50.69
C THR A 312 10.72 -11.02 49.56
N ARG A 313 9.48 -11.47 49.80
CA ARG A 313 8.36 -11.33 48.85
C ARG A 313 8.06 -9.88 48.52
N TYR A 314 8.04 -9.01 49.54
CA TYR A 314 7.85 -7.58 49.33
C TYR A 314 8.90 -6.99 48.39
N THR A 315 10.19 -7.31 48.61
CA THR A 315 11.25 -6.90 47.68
C THR A 315 11.06 -7.48 46.27
N GLY A 316 10.61 -8.74 46.16
CA GLY A 316 10.23 -9.36 44.89
C GLY A 316 9.16 -8.55 44.15
N ILE A 317 8.04 -8.23 44.82
CA ILE A 317 6.95 -7.41 44.26
C ILE A 317 7.48 -6.04 43.79
N GLN A 318 8.35 -5.38 44.57
CA GLN A 318 8.92 -4.08 44.16
C GLN A 318 9.79 -4.19 42.90
N ASN A 319 10.53 -5.30 42.75
CA ASN A 319 11.30 -5.56 41.53
C ASN A 319 10.36 -5.83 40.35
N ASP A 320 9.29 -6.60 40.56
CA ASP A 320 8.29 -6.88 39.51
C ASP A 320 7.58 -5.59 39.06
N ILE A 321 7.22 -4.70 39.99
CA ILE A 321 6.67 -3.36 39.67
C ILE A 321 7.67 -2.55 38.84
N THR A 322 8.96 -2.62 39.18
CA THR A 322 10.00 -1.93 38.41
C THR A 322 10.10 -2.49 36.98
N ALA A 323 10.07 -3.82 36.83
CA ALA A 323 10.07 -4.47 35.52
C ALA A 323 8.80 -4.15 34.71
N TYR A 324 7.63 -4.16 35.34
CA TYR A 324 6.36 -3.76 34.73
C TYR A 324 6.40 -2.31 34.20
N ASN A 325 6.91 -1.38 34.99
CA ASN A 325 7.05 0.01 34.55
C ASN A 325 8.01 0.13 33.37
N ALA A 326 9.13 -0.60 33.38
CA ALA A 326 10.06 -0.63 32.25
C ALA A 326 9.40 -1.18 30.96
N LEU A 327 8.56 -2.21 31.05
CA LEU A 327 7.80 -2.73 29.91
C LEU A 327 6.81 -1.69 29.36
N ARG A 328 6.14 -0.94 30.25
CA ARG A 328 5.24 0.16 29.84
C ARG A 328 5.99 1.28 29.13
N ASP A 329 7.15 1.66 29.65
CA ASP A 329 8.00 2.69 29.03
C ASP A 329 8.48 2.24 27.64
N GLN A 330 8.83 0.96 27.47
CA GLN A 330 9.17 0.38 26.16
C GLN A 330 7.99 0.42 25.18
N LEU A 331 6.79 0.06 25.64
CA LEU A 331 5.59 0.11 24.81
C LEU A 331 5.27 1.54 24.37
N GLU A 332 5.34 2.52 25.27
CA GLU A 332 5.12 3.93 24.95
C GLU A 332 6.17 4.47 23.96
N ALA A 333 7.44 4.09 24.13
CA ALA A 333 8.51 4.47 23.21
C ALA A 333 8.31 3.85 21.82
N LEU A 334 7.77 2.64 21.73
CA LEU A 334 7.47 1.97 20.46
C LEU A 334 6.27 2.61 19.77
N ASN A 335 5.18 2.89 20.49
CA ASN A 335 4.03 3.64 19.98
C ASN A 335 4.46 5.01 19.41
N SER A 336 5.38 5.68 20.10
CA SER A 336 5.94 6.97 19.64
C SER A 336 6.72 6.82 18.32
N GLN A 337 7.49 5.74 18.16
CA GLN A 337 8.18 5.43 16.90
C GLN A 337 7.21 5.11 15.77
N ALA A 338 6.15 4.34 16.04
CA ALA A 338 5.10 4.05 15.06
C ALA A 338 4.44 5.33 14.55
N GLN A 339 4.11 6.26 15.45
CA GLN A 339 3.55 7.56 15.08
C GLN A 339 4.53 8.42 14.29
N GLU A 340 5.81 8.45 14.68
CA GLU A 340 6.84 9.18 13.93
C GLU A 340 6.95 8.64 12.50
N LEU A 341 6.96 7.32 12.34
CA LEU A 341 7.03 6.66 11.03
C LEU A 341 5.80 6.97 10.19
N GLY A 342 4.59 6.88 10.76
CA GLY A 342 3.36 7.27 10.08
C GLY A 342 3.36 8.73 9.63
N ARG A 343 3.83 9.66 10.46
CA ARG A 343 3.97 11.07 10.09
C ARG A 343 4.96 11.29 8.95
N SER A 344 5.98 10.45 8.82
CA SER A 344 6.95 10.55 7.72
C SER A 344 6.37 10.19 6.35
N LEU A 345 5.26 9.44 6.34
CA LEU A 345 4.50 9.07 5.15
C LEU A 345 3.31 9.99 4.87
N ASP A 346 2.90 10.78 5.86
CA ASP A 346 1.75 11.65 5.75
C ASP A 346 2.10 12.92 4.98
N SER A 347 1.80 12.90 3.69
CA SER A 347 1.96 14.04 2.81
C SER A 347 1.11 15.25 3.23
N THR A 348 0.11 15.12 4.10
CA THR A 348 -0.73 16.22 4.60
C THR A 348 -0.04 17.07 5.68
N LEU A 349 0.97 16.51 6.35
CA LEU A 349 1.70 17.21 7.40
C LEU A 349 2.72 18.16 6.78
N GLN A 350 2.52 19.46 7.01
CA GLN A 350 3.52 20.45 6.65
C GLN A 350 4.75 20.28 7.54
N VAL A 351 5.88 19.91 6.95
CA VAL A 351 7.18 19.99 7.62
C VAL A 351 7.47 21.48 7.90
N PRO A 352 7.73 21.90 9.15
CA PRO A 352 8.13 23.27 9.42
C PRO A 352 9.40 23.61 8.61
N PRO A 353 9.52 24.82 8.04
CA PRO A 353 10.71 25.19 7.29
C PRO A 353 11.96 25.03 8.16
N THR A 354 12.99 24.37 7.62
CA THR A 354 14.30 24.27 8.26
C THR A 354 14.81 25.67 8.63
N PRO A 355 15.18 25.93 9.90
CA PRO A 355 15.71 27.23 10.28
C PRO A 355 17.00 27.51 9.49
N PRO A 356 17.23 28.77 9.06
CA PRO A 356 18.42 29.13 8.32
C PRO A 356 19.69 28.80 9.12
N PRO A 357 20.80 28.43 8.45
CA PRO A 357 22.05 28.12 9.13
C PRO A 357 22.48 29.28 10.03
N ALA A 358 22.88 28.96 11.25
CA ALA A 358 23.35 29.95 12.21
C ALA A 358 24.47 30.79 11.58
N PRO A 359 24.45 32.13 11.73
CA PRO A 359 25.49 32.98 11.18
C PRO A 359 26.84 32.56 11.73
N ALA A 360 27.82 32.42 10.84
CA ALA A 360 29.19 32.07 11.21
C ALA A 360 29.70 33.06 12.27
N PRO A 361 30.43 32.58 13.30
CA PRO A 361 30.94 33.45 14.35
C PRO A 361 31.83 34.51 13.71
N VAL A 362 31.46 35.77 13.92
CA VAL A 362 32.28 36.92 13.52
C VAL A 362 33.58 36.83 14.30
N ALA A 363 34.68 36.57 13.59
CA ALA A 363 36.01 36.64 14.19
C ALA A 363 36.24 38.07 14.69
N GLY A 364 36.22 38.24 16.02
CA GLY A 364 36.56 39.50 16.66
C GLY A 364 38.02 39.85 16.38
N GLY A 365 38.24 41.06 15.87
CA GLY A 365 39.55 41.68 15.73
C GLY A 365 40.00 42.40 16.99
#